data_AF-A0A9R1CT27-F1
#
_entry.id   AF-A0A9R1CT27-F1
#
_cell.length_a   1.000
_cell.length_b   1.000
_cell.length_c   1.000
_cell.angle_alpha   90.00
_cell.angle_beta   90.00
_cell.angle_gamma   90.00
#
_symmetry.space_group_name_H-M   'P 1'
#
loop_
_entity.id
_entity.type
_entity.pdbx_description
1 polymer ?
#
loop_
_entity_poly.entity_id
_entity_poly.type
_entity_poly.pdbx_seq_one_letter_code
_entity_poly.pdbx_strand_id
1 'polypeptide(L)'
;MSRELENAARRIIPLPNNNIDEGMLEYAKLIIETRRRLSELRNEVSEIELSITGYNTQSELNNLEQRYQRLNEDIENLHEAMITQNLSSLEQINSTSNTAHNQLLTSIESGDIPMEIERLEQSLMMIGQQINSKTIAANSRMGITISLVATGIAVLSILV
;
A
#
# COMPACT_ATOMS: atom_id res chain seq x y z
N MET A 1 -17.15 -3.34 13.70
CA MET A 1 -16.94 -3.19 12.23
C MET A 1 -17.99 -2.22 11.72
N SER A 2 -17.60 -1.12 11.06
CA SER A 2 -18.50 0.00 10.74
C SER A 2 -19.51 -0.38 9.65
N ARG A 3 -20.79 0.01 9.82
CA ARG A 3 -21.83 -0.12 8.78
C ARG A 3 -21.44 0.56 7.46
N GLU A 4 -20.56 1.55 7.51
CA GLU A 4 -20.06 2.25 6.34
C GLU A 4 -19.12 1.40 5.48
N LEU A 5 -18.25 0.60 6.13
CA LEU A 5 -17.32 -0.30 5.43
C LEU A 5 -18.09 -1.40 4.71
N GLU A 6 -19.12 -1.95 5.36
CA GLU A 6 -20.00 -2.94 4.75
C GLU A 6 -20.77 -2.36 3.55
N ASN A 7 -21.31 -1.15 3.69
CA ASN A 7 -22.01 -0.47 2.59
C ASN A 7 -21.07 -0.16 1.41
N ALA A 8 -19.81 0.20 1.67
CA ALA A 8 -18.81 0.40 0.63
C ALA A 8 -18.43 -0.93 -0.05
N ALA A 9 -18.28 -2.02 0.72
CA ALA A 9 -17.97 -3.35 0.21
C ALA A 9 -19.08 -3.88 -0.71
N ARG A 10 -20.34 -3.62 -0.37
CA ARG A 10 -21.48 -3.97 -1.22
C ARG A 10 -21.51 -3.23 -2.56
N ARG A 11 -20.86 -2.06 -2.68
CA ARG A 11 -20.83 -1.28 -3.94
C ARG A 11 -19.82 -1.80 -4.96
N ILE A 12 -18.80 -2.52 -4.51
CA ILE A 12 -17.78 -3.10 -5.41
C ILE A 12 -18.15 -4.52 -5.86
N ILE A 13 -19.21 -5.11 -5.30
CA ILE A 13 -19.76 -6.40 -5.71
C ILE A 13 -21.00 -6.10 -6.57
N PRO A 14 -21.02 -6.44 -7.88
CA PRO A 14 -22.09 -6.07 -8.82
C PRO A 14 -23.42 -6.84 -8.62
N LEU A 15 -23.61 -7.50 -7.49
CA LEU A 15 -24.75 -8.38 -7.23
C LEU A 15 -25.88 -7.64 -6.49
N PRO A 16 -27.16 -8.05 -6.68
CA PRO A 16 -28.25 -7.49 -5.91
C PRO A 16 -27.97 -7.65 -4.41
N ASN A 17 -28.00 -6.50 -3.70
CA ASN A 17 -27.53 -6.30 -2.32
C ASN A 17 -27.98 -7.34 -1.28
N ASN A 18 -29.02 -8.14 -1.53
CA ASN A 18 -29.61 -9.03 -0.55
C ASN A 18 -28.97 -10.44 -0.47
N ASN A 19 -28.14 -10.84 -1.44
CA ASN A 19 -27.63 -12.23 -1.53
C ASN A 19 -26.09 -12.34 -1.54
N ILE A 20 -25.35 -11.34 -1.03
CA ILE A 20 -23.89 -11.39 -1.00
C ILE A 20 -23.43 -12.37 0.09
N ASP A 21 -22.58 -13.34 -0.29
CA ASP A 21 -21.98 -14.29 0.64
C ASP A 21 -20.99 -13.59 1.59
N GLU A 22 -20.87 -14.07 2.83
CA GLU A 22 -19.99 -13.48 3.83
C GLU A 22 -18.52 -13.48 3.39
N GLY A 23 -18.04 -14.54 2.75
CA GLY A 23 -16.65 -14.61 2.28
C GLY A 23 -16.36 -13.58 1.19
N MET A 24 -17.31 -13.36 0.28
CA MET A 24 -17.19 -12.34 -0.76
C MET A 24 -17.26 -10.92 -0.16
N LEU A 25 -18.13 -10.73 0.84
CA LEU A 25 -18.22 -9.46 1.56
C LEU A 25 -16.93 -9.15 2.33
N GLU A 26 -16.30 -10.14 2.95
CA GLU A 26 -15.00 -10.00 3.62
C GLU A 26 -13.88 -9.66 2.62
N TYR A 27 -13.83 -10.35 1.48
CA TYR A 27 -12.90 -10.04 0.42
C TYR A 27 -13.01 -8.58 -0.06
N ALA A 28 -14.24 -8.13 -0.30
CA ALA A 28 -14.53 -6.74 -0.66
C ALA A 28 -14.11 -5.74 0.44
N LYS A 29 -14.30 -6.08 1.71
CA LYS A 29 -13.83 -5.25 2.83
C LYS A 29 -12.30 -5.15 2.86
N LEU A 30 -11.58 -6.24 2.61
CA LEU A 30 -10.12 -6.21 2.54
C LEU A 30 -9.61 -5.28 1.44
N ILE A 31 -10.21 -5.32 0.24
CA ILE A 31 -9.88 -4.39 -0.85
C ILE A 31 -10.04 -2.92 -0.43
N ILE A 32 -11.14 -2.59 0.23
CA ILE A 32 -11.43 -1.21 0.67
C ILE A 32 -10.48 -0.78 1.79
N GLU A 33 -10.18 -1.67 2.73
CA GLU A 33 -9.28 -1.40 3.83
C GLU A 33 -7.84 -1.18 3.31
N THR A 34 -7.39 -2.01 2.37
CA THR A 34 -6.12 -1.83 1.68
C THR A 34 -6.07 -0.50 0.93
N ARG A 35 -7.16 -0.10 0.26
CA ARG A 35 -7.27 1.23 -0.39
C ARG A 35 -7.12 2.37 0.62
N ARG A 36 -7.79 2.27 1.77
CA ARG A 36 -7.70 3.28 2.85
C ARG A 36 -6.25 3.40 3.32
N ARG A 37 -5.61 2.27 3.62
CA ARG A 37 -4.22 2.22 4.09
C ARG A 37 -3.22 2.75 3.05
N LEU A 38 -3.44 2.49 1.75
CA LEU A 38 -2.66 3.09 0.66
C LEU A 38 -2.82 4.60 0.62
N SER A 39 -4.05 5.11 0.76
CA SER A 39 -4.30 6.56 0.79
C SER A 39 -3.61 7.23 1.97
N GLU A 40 -3.60 6.58 3.13
CA GLU A 40 -2.91 7.07 4.33
C GLU A 40 -1.39 7.08 4.11
N LEU A 41 -0.82 5.96 3.64
CA LEU A 41 0.59 5.89 3.32
C LEU A 41 1.00 6.95 2.30
N ARG A 42 0.20 7.16 1.25
CA ARG A 42 0.45 8.19 0.24
C ARG A 42 0.49 9.59 0.85
N ASN A 43 -0.47 9.91 1.73
CA ASN A 43 -0.50 11.21 2.39
C ASN A 43 0.73 11.41 3.27
N GLU A 44 1.08 10.41 4.08
CA GLU A 44 2.27 10.46 4.93
C GLU A 44 3.56 10.62 4.12
N VAL A 45 3.74 9.84 3.03
CA VAL A 45 4.89 9.99 2.13
C VAL A 45 4.93 11.39 1.51
N SER A 46 3.77 11.94 1.14
CA SER A 46 3.68 13.29 0.57
C SER A 46 4.10 14.37 1.58
N GLU A 47 3.68 14.23 2.85
CA GLU A 47 3.93 15.18 3.94
C GLU A 47 5.38 15.19 4.43
N ILE A 48 6.18 14.15 4.17
CA ILE A 48 7.61 14.16 4.54
C ILE A 48 8.33 15.34 3.88
N GLU A 49 8.77 16.29 4.69
CA GLU A 49 9.63 17.38 4.25
C GLU A 49 11.10 16.94 4.18
N LEU A 50 11.81 17.44 3.16
CA LEU A 50 13.24 17.21 3.06
C LEU A 50 13.97 18.04 4.11
N SER A 51 14.53 17.39 5.13
CA SER A 51 15.38 17.99 6.16
C SER A 51 16.73 18.44 5.59
N ILE A 52 17.36 19.43 6.22
CA ILE A 52 18.61 20.03 5.72
C ILE A 52 19.74 19.01 5.65
N THR A 53 19.91 18.18 6.67
CA THR A 53 20.97 17.17 6.74
C THR A 53 20.59 15.84 6.08
N GLY A 54 19.31 15.62 5.76
CA GLY A 54 18.78 14.39 5.18
C GLY A 54 18.56 13.23 6.16
N TYR A 55 19.16 13.26 7.35
CA TYR A 55 19.10 12.14 8.31
C TYR A 55 17.69 11.85 8.83
N ASN A 56 16.97 12.89 9.31
CA ASN A 56 15.61 12.71 9.84
C ASN A 56 14.65 12.21 8.75
N THR A 57 14.77 12.77 7.55
CA THR A 57 14.01 12.34 6.37
C THR A 57 14.27 10.87 6.04
N GLN A 58 15.53 10.42 6.09
CA GLN A 58 15.86 9.02 5.84
C GLN A 58 15.25 8.08 6.90
N SER A 59 15.28 8.48 8.16
CA SER A 59 14.67 7.69 9.25
C SER A 59 13.15 7.56 9.08
N GLU A 60 12.47 8.63 8.70
CA GLU A 60 11.02 8.61 8.45
C GLU A 60 10.67 7.75 7.23
N LEU A 61 11.44 7.87 6.15
CA LEU A 61 11.25 7.07 4.93
C LEU A 61 11.42 5.57 5.18
N ASN A 62 12.40 5.16 5.99
CA ASN A 62 12.59 3.75 6.33
C ASN A 62 11.37 3.14 7.05
N ASN A 63 10.70 3.90 7.92
CA ASN A 63 9.48 3.43 8.58
C ASN A 63 8.31 3.29 7.60
N LEU A 64 8.18 4.23 6.65
CA LEU A 64 7.15 4.16 5.61
C LEU A 64 7.42 3.03 4.62
N GLU A 65 8.68 2.71 4.34
CA GLU A 65 9.08 1.61 3.47
C GLU A 65 8.66 0.24 4.04
N GLN A 66 8.77 0.03 5.35
CA GLN A 66 8.25 -1.20 5.98
C GLN A 66 6.73 -1.33 5.83
N ARG A 67 5.99 -0.22 5.94
CA ARG A 67 4.54 -0.22 5.73
C ARG A 67 4.16 -0.45 4.27
N TYR A 68 4.94 0.14 3.36
CA TYR A 68 4.83 -0.11 1.93
C TYR A 68 4.99 -1.60 1.61
N GLN A 69 6.03 -2.26 2.15
CA GLN A 69 6.27 -3.69 1.95
C GLN A 69 5.10 -4.55 2.42
N ARG A 70 4.57 -4.30 3.62
CA ARG A 70 3.38 -5.02 4.11
C ARG A 70 2.16 -4.81 3.22
N LEU A 71 1.96 -3.59 2.71
CA LEU A 71 0.86 -3.33 1.78
C LEU A 71 1.07 -3.99 0.42
N ASN A 72 2.32 -4.13 -0.04
CA ASN A 72 2.65 -4.91 -1.23
C ASN A 72 2.24 -6.37 -1.05
N GLU A 73 2.63 -6.99 0.06
CA GLU A 73 2.24 -8.37 0.40
C GLU A 73 0.70 -8.51 0.50
N ASP A 74 0.02 -7.58 1.16
CA ASP A 74 -1.45 -7.57 1.26
C ASP A 74 -2.12 -7.54 -0.13
N ILE A 75 -1.60 -6.73 -1.06
CA ILE A 75 -2.14 -6.62 -2.43
C ILE A 75 -1.83 -7.87 -3.26
N GLU A 76 -0.61 -8.41 -3.15
CA GLU A 76 -0.22 -9.66 -3.79
C GLU A 76 -1.12 -10.82 -3.35
N ASN A 77 -1.42 -10.94 -2.05
CA ASN A 77 -2.34 -11.94 -1.53
C ASN A 77 -3.76 -11.78 -2.11
N LEU A 78 -4.28 -10.55 -2.19
CA LEU A 78 -5.59 -10.28 -2.79
C LEU A 78 -5.63 -10.62 -4.29
N HIS A 79 -4.55 -10.34 -5.00
CA HIS A 79 -4.40 -10.68 -6.42
C HIS A 79 -4.29 -12.20 -6.60
N GLU A 80 -3.50 -12.89 -5.79
CA GLU A 80 -3.38 -14.35 -5.84
C GLU A 80 -4.72 -15.04 -5.56
N ALA A 81 -5.48 -14.57 -4.56
CA ALA A 81 -6.83 -15.07 -4.27
C ALA A 81 -7.78 -14.89 -5.47
N MET A 82 -7.64 -13.78 -6.22
CA MET A 82 -8.38 -13.54 -7.45
C MET A 82 -7.96 -14.52 -8.57
N ILE A 83 -6.66 -14.67 -8.83
CA ILE A 83 -6.12 -15.54 -9.89
C ILE A 83 -6.49 -17.00 -9.62
N THR A 84 -6.28 -17.46 -8.39
CA THR A 84 -6.56 -18.83 -7.95
C THR A 84 -8.04 -19.08 -7.71
N GLN A 85 -8.86 -18.02 -7.72
CA GLN A 85 -10.29 -18.04 -7.44
C GLN A 85 -10.63 -18.69 -6.08
N ASN A 86 -9.68 -18.62 -5.14
CA ASN A 86 -9.75 -19.27 -3.85
C ASN A 86 -9.66 -18.23 -2.73
N LEU A 87 -10.81 -17.88 -2.17
CA LEU A 87 -10.86 -16.93 -1.05
C LEU A 87 -10.27 -17.51 0.25
N SER A 88 -10.24 -18.83 0.40
CA SER A 88 -9.69 -19.47 1.60
C SER A 88 -8.16 -19.40 1.68
N SER A 89 -7.47 -18.90 0.64
CA SER A 89 -6.04 -18.60 0.72
C SER A 89 -5.75 -17.37 1.58
N LEU A 90 -6.74 -16.51 1.79
CA LEU A 90 -6.63 -15.34 2.65
C LEU A 90 -6.90 -15.75 4.09
N GLU A 91 -5.91 -15.56 4.96
CA GLU A 91 -5.99 -15.93 6.38
C GLU A 91 -7.22 -15.31 7.10
N GLN A 92 -7.69 -14.16 6.61
CA GLN A 92 -8.80 -13.42 7.19
C GLN A 92 -10.18 -13.93 6.75
N ILE A 93 -10.26 -14.77 5.71
CA ILE A 93 -11.53 -15.27 5.16
C ILE A 93 -11.66 -16.76 5.45
N ASN A 94 -12.57 -17.11 6.36
CA ASN A 94 -12.86 -18.50 6.69
C ASN A 94 -14.13 -18.98 5.98
N SER A 95 -14.15 -18.91 4.64
CA SER A 95 -15.29 -19.36 3.83
C SER A 95 -14.83 -20.32 2.74
N THR A 96 -15.39 -21.52 2.75
CA THR A 96 -15.33 -22.53 1.68
C THR A 96 -16.63 -22.57 0.87
N SER A 97 -17.41 -21.49 0.92
CA SER A 97 -18.73 -21.41 0.29
C SER A 97 -18.63 -21.42 -1.23
N ASN A 98 -19.29 -22.39 -1.88
CA ASN A 98 -19.47 -22.41 -3.33
C ASN A 98 -20.18 -21.14 -3.84
N THR A 99 -21.03 -20.53 -3.01
CA THR A 99 -21.69 -19.26 -3.34
C THR A 99 -20.65 -18.14 -3.43
N ALA A 100 -19.74 -18.01 -2.45
CA ALA A 100 -18.67 -17.01 -2.49
C ALA A 100 -17.78 -17.18 -3.72
N HIS A 101 -17.42 -18.41 -4.05
CA HIS A 101 -16.62 -18.72 -5.23
C HIS A 101 -17.33 -18.29 -6.53
N ASN A 102 -18.61 -18.62 -6.70
CA ASN A 102 -19.37 -18.23 -7.88
C ASN A 102 -19.53 -16.70 -7.99
N GLN A 103 -19.68 -16.01 -6.86
CA GLN A 103 -19.77 -14.55 -6.81
C GLN A 103 -18.44 -13.88 -7.17
N LEU A 104 -17.33 -14.42 -6.69
CA LEU A 104 -15.99 -14.00 -7.09
C LEU A 104 -15.79 -14.19 -8.60
N LEU A 105 -16.10 -15.36 -9.14
CA LEU A 105 -15.98 -15.64 -10.57
C LEU A 105 -16.79 -14.65 -11.41
N THR A 106 -18.05 -14.41 -11.04
CA THR A 106 -18.92 -13.43 -11.71
C THR A 106 -18.30 -12.04 -11.68
N SER A 107 -17.73 -11.65 -10.54
CA SER A 107 -17.12 -10.33 -10.34
C SER A 107 -15.80 -10.19 -11.12
N ILE A 108 -15.04 -11.28 -11.28
CA ILE A 108 -13.86 -11.36 -12.15
C ILE A 108 -14.27 -11.20 -13.62
N GLU A 109 -15.26 -11.96 -14.08
CA GLU A 109 -15.76 -11.90 -15.46
C GLU A 109 -16.33 -10.52 -15.82
N SER A 110 -16.99 -9.87 -14.86
CA SER A 110 -17.51 -8.50 -15.03
C SER A 110 -16.40 -7.44 -15.10
N GLY A 111 -15.19 -7.76 -14.64
CA GLY A 111 -14.04 -6.85 -14.61
C GLY A 111 -13.97 -5.93 -13.39
N ASP A 112 -14.96 -5.93 -12.49
CA ASP A 112 -15.00 -5.03 -11.34
C ASP A 112 -13.85 -5.29 -10.35
N ILE A 113 -13.69 -6.54 -9.90
CA ILE A 113 -12.62 -6.92 -8.97
C ILE A 113 -11.22 -6.77 -9.60
N PRO A 114 -10.95 -7.26 -10.83
CA PRO A 114 -9.69 -7.01 -11.51
C PRO A 114 -9.32 -5.53 -11.59
N MET A 115 -10.29 -4.67 -11.95
CA MET A 115 -10.06 -3.23 -12.02
C MET A 115 -9.73 -2.62 -10.65
N GLU A 116 -10.36 -3.08 -9.58
CA GLU A 116 -10.04 -2.59 -8.24
C GLU A 116 -8.66 -3.06 -7.76
N ILE A 117 -8.24 -4.29 -8.06
CA ILE A 117 -6.88 -4.78 -7.77
C ILE A 117 -5.85 -3.98 -8.56
N GLU A 118 -6.05 -3.77 -9.87
CA GLU A 118 -5.14 -2.99 -10.72
C GLU A 118 -4.96 -1.56 -10.17
N ARG A 119 -6.04 -0.92 -9.68
CA ARG A 119 -5.96 0.40 -9.04
C ARG A 119 -5.13 0.39 -7.77
N LEU A 120 -5.21 -0.67 -6.95
CA LEU A 120 -4.37 -0.81 -5.76
C LEU A 120 -2.89 -0.93 -6.15
N GLU A 121 -2.58 -1.77 -7.14
CA GLU A 121 -1.21 -1.97 -7.65
C GLU A 121 -0.63 -0.68 -8.24
N GLN A 122 -1.40 0.03 -9.07
CA GLN A 122 -0.98 1.32 -9.64
C GLN A 122 -0.73 2.35 -8.54
N SER A 123 -1.61 2.41 -7.53
CA SER A 123 -1.44 3.33 -6.39
C SER A 123 -0.19 2.97 -5.57
N LEU A 124 0.04 1.68 -5.32
CA LEU A 124 1.24 1.21 -4.64
C LEU A 124 2.50 1.59 -5.42
N MET A 125 2.53 1.32 -6.74
CA MET A 125 3.67 1.68 -7.60
C MET A 125 4.00 3.18 -7.52
N MET A 126 2.99 4.05 -7.58
CA MET A 126 3.20 5.50 -7.45
C MET A 126 3.79 5.89 -6.09
N ILE A 127 3.31 5.28 -5.00
CA ILE A 127 3.87 5.51 -3.66
C ILE A 127 5.33 5.04 -3.61
N GLY A 128 5.64 3.87 -4.16
CA GLY A 128 7.01 3.35 -4.22
C GLY A 128 7.96 4.28 -4.97
N GLN A 129 7.51 4.86 -6.10
CA GLN A 129 8.27 5.88 -6.84
C GLN A 129 8.52 7.13 -6.00
N GLN A 130 7.53 7.60 -5.24
CA GLN A 130 7.68 8.76 -4.36
C GLN A 130 8.65 8.50 -3.21
N ILE A 131 8.54 7.35 -2.53
CA ILE A 131 9.49 6.93 -1.48
C ILE A 131 10.91 6.92 -2.05
N ASN A 132 11.13 6.24 -3.17
CA ASN A 132 12.45 6.15 -3.79
C ASN A 132 13.02 7.53 -4.17
N SER A 133 12.19 8.39 -4.78
CA SER A 133 12.59 9.76 -5.13
C SER A 133 13.03 10.56 -3.89
N LYS A 134 12.28 10.47 -2.79
CA LYS A 134 12.61 11.15 -1.53
C LYS A 134 13.85 10.56 -0.86
N THR A 135 14.04 9.24 -0.91
CA THR A 135 15.25 8.57 -0.42
C THR A 135 16.50 9.04 -1.16
N ILE A 136 16.44 9.13 -2.50
CA ILE A 136 17.55 9.65 -3.30
C ILE A 136 17.88 11.10 -2.91
N ALA A 137 16.86 11.95 -2.72
CA ALA A 137 17.05 13.33 -2.30
C ALA A 137 17.64 13.45 -0.89
N ALA A 138 17.18 12.63 0.06
CA ALA A 138 17.71 12.59 1.42
C ALA A 138 19.19 12.15 1.44
N ASN A 139 19.53 11.08 0.73
CA ASN A 139 20.90 10.58 0.59
C ASN A 139 21.83 11.62 -0.05
N SER A 140 21.36 12.35 -1.07
CA SER A 140 22.12 13.44 -1.68
C SER A 140 22.46 14.54 -0.66
N ARG A 141 21.49 14.95 0.18
CA ARG A 141 21.72 15.95 1.24
C ARG A 141 22.68 15.46 2.32
N MET A 142 22.60 14.18 2.68
CA MET A 142 23.57 13.57 3.60
C MET A 142 24.98 13.63 3.02
N GLY A 143 25.16 13.29 1.74
CA GLY A 143 26.46 13.37 1.06
C GLY A 143 27.06 14.78 1.04
N ILE A 144 26.23 15.81 0.78
CA ILE A 144 26.65 17.22 0.85
C ILE A 144 27.07 17.59 2.27
N THR A 145 26.27 17.20 3.27
CA THR A 145 26.54 17.49 4.69
C THR A 145 27.87 16.87 5.13
N ILE A 146 28.11 15.61 4.79
CA ILE A 146 29.38 14.91 5.09
C ILE A 146 30.55 15.64 4.43
N SER A 147 30.41 16.06 3.17
CA SER A 147 31.45 16.78 2.43
C SER A 147 31.78 18.14 3.05
N LEU A 148 30.77 18.88 3.51
CA LEU A 148 30.95 20.15 4.21
C LEU A 148 31.68 19.97 5.54
N VAL A 149 31.29 18.98 6.34
CA VAL A 149 31.95 18.67 7.62
C VAL A 149 33.42 18.26 7.38
N ALA A 150 33.67 17.39 6.39
CA ALA A 150 35.02 16.97 6.04
C ALA A 150 35.90 18.15 5.60
N THR A 151 35.35 19.06 4.78
CA THR A 151 36.05 20.28 4.35
C THR A 151 36.36 21.20 5.54
N GLY A 152 35.40 21.38 6.46
CA GLY A 152 35.60 22.18 7.67
C GLY A 152 36.71 21.62 8.57
N ILE A 153 36.72 20.29 8.78
CA ILE A 153 37.79 19.61 9.53
C ILE A 153 39.14 19.79 8.84
N ALA A 154 39.20 19.65 7.51
CA ALA A 154 40.43 19.84 6.74
C ALA A 154 40.98 21.27 6.88
N VAL A 155 40.12 22.29 6.78
CA VAL A 155 40.51 23.71 6.95
C VAL A 155 41.03 23.97 8.37
N LEU A 156 40.33 23.49 9.40
CA LEU A 156 40.77 23.63 10.79
C LEU A 156 42.12 22.94 11.03
N SER A 157 42.34 21.77 10.42
CA SER A 157 43.60 21.03 10.55
C SER A 157 44.78 21.69 9.85
N ILE A 158 44.54 22.57 8.87
CA ILE A 158 45.58 23.37 8.21
C ILE A 158 45.93 24.63 9.04
N LEU A 159 44.96 25.15 9.79
CA LEU A 159 45.12 26.37 10.58
C LEU A 159 45.72 26.14 11.97
N VAL A 160 45.72 24.90 12.47
CA VAL A 160 46.35 24.45 13.72
C VAL A 160 47.75 23.91 13.44
#